data_AF-A0AAQ0VKC1-F1
#
_entry.id   AF-A0AAQ0VKC1-F1
#
_cell.length_a   1.000
_cell.length_b   1.000
_cell.length_c   1.000
_cell.angle_alpha   90.00
_cell.angle_beta   90.00
_cell.angle_gamma   90.00
#
_symmetry.space_group_name_H-M   'P 1'
#
loop_
_entity.id
_entity.type
_entity.pdbx_description
1 polymer ?
#
loop_
_entity_poly.entity_id
_entity_poly.type
_entity_poly.pdbx_seq_one_letter_code
_entity_poly.pdbx_strand_id
1 'polypeptide(L)'
;MKLRLFVITLILVTSACSQQKEEHTYGALTKDYKDVSEYKSKHELEKAAKANDAEAIFVLASMYATGEGEKLDQKKALELFEKSAQLGSSNAMLQLGLIYRNGNDLIKKDDLKALKWFEQGAKKGNPSAIHNLGVSYYKGLGITEDKAKAFKYFSQSAELGLLQSQVIVAGLLYNGEGVTKDHKKAFEWALKAANQGDVESQNNIGLAYENGDGVAKDPVLAKKWFEKAANNGSVLGQYNLALKYFDGNGVEQNFSKSIEYAEKAANAQNKAAIQLLVDIYSNDRSPKYNPEKANYWKSKL
;
A
#
# COMPACT_ATOMS: atom_id res chain seq x y z
N MET A 1 22.14 -7.63 -21.31
CA MET A 1 22.72 -6.66 -20.35
C MET A 1 21.94 -6.78 -19.05
N LYS A 2 22.43 -7.57 -18.09
CA LYS A 2 21.77 -7.76 -16.77
C LYS A 2 22.26 -6.66 -15.84
N LEU A 3 21.54 -5.54 -15.80
CA LEU A 3 21.70 -4.52 -14.76
C LEU A 3 20.38 -4.35 -14.02
N ARG A 4 20.49 -4.54 -12.71
CA ARG A 4 19.50 -4.52 -11.62
C ARG A 4 18.62 -3.27 -11.64
N LEU A 5 17.36 -3.40 -11.22
CA LEU A 5 16.68 -2.44 -10.36
C LEU A 5 15.53 -3.18 -9.63
N PHE A 6 15.86 -3.85 -8.53
CA PHE A 6 14.88 -4.12 -7.47
C PHE A 6 14.71 -2.80 -6.73
N VAL A 7 13.77 -1.99 -7.19
CA VAL A 7 13.27 -0.87 -6.40
C VAL A 7 11.91 -1.36 -5.94
N ILE A 8 11.88 -1.98 -4.75
CA ILE A 8 10.69 -1.85 -3.91
C ILE A 8 10.64 -0.35 -3.66
N THR A 9 9.89 0.38 -4.48
CA THR A 9 9.63 1.79 -4.22
C THR A 9 8.92 1.76 -2.89
N LEU A 10 9.65 2.07 -1.84
CA LEU A 10 9.10 2.21 -0.50
C LEU A 10 8.23 3.45 -0.58
N ILE A 11 6.98 3.28 -1.01
CA ILE A 11 5.95 4.32 -0.88
C ILE A 11 5.64 4.37 0.62
N LEU A 12 6.54 5.00 1.38
CA LEU A 12 6.15 5.66 2.61
C LEU A 12 5.24 6.77 2.15
N VAL A 13 3.93 6.52 2.07
CA VAL A 13 2.92 7.54 1.81
C VAL A 13 3.07 8.57 2.93
N THR A 14 3.90 9.57 2.68
CA THR A 14 3.68 10.93 3.13
C THR A 14 3.07 11.61 1.94
N SER A 15 1.79 11.94 2.03
CA SER A 15 1.16 12.95 1.19
C SER A 15 2.00 14.22 1.29
N ALA A 16 2.86 14.40 0.28
CA ALA A 16 3.54 15.64 -0.03
C ALA A 16 3.87 15.58 -1.53
N CYS A 17 2.96 16.15 -2.32
CA CYS A 17 3.12 16.51 -3.73
C CYS A 17 2.92 15.41 -4.78
N SER A 18 1.67 15.12 -5.12
CA SER A 18 1.24 15.04 -6.52
C SER A 18 -0.26 15.33 -6.63
N GLN A 19 -0.64 16.35 -7.41
CA GLN A 19 -2.03 16.67 -7.74
C GLN A 19 -2.64 15.54 -8.59
N GLN A 20 -3.24 14.56 -7.93
CA GLN A 20 -4.41 13.85 -8.43
C GLN A 20 -5.44 13.92 -7.31
N LYS A 21 -6.72 14.09 -7.67
CA LYS A 21 -7.84 14.22 -6.73
C LYS A 21 -7.85 13.01 -5.77
N GLU A 22 -7.22 13.18 -4.60
CA GLU A 22 -7.29 12.27 -3.48
C GLU A 22 -8.69 12.43 -2.89
N GLU A 23 -9.56 11.44 -3.11
CA GLU A 23 -10.61 11.15 -2.15
C GLU A 23 -9.94 11.02 -0.77
N HIS A 24 -10.45 11.76 0.20
CA HIS A 24 -9.97 11.84 1.57
C HIS A 24 -9.55 10.47 2.12
N THR A 25 -8.26 10.14 2.05
CA THR A 25 -7.73 8.90 2.61
C THR A 25 -7.51 9.11 4.11
N TYR A 26 -8.60 8.96 4.86
CA TYR A 26 -8.51 8.59 6.27
C TYR A 26 -7.57 7.39 6.37
N GLY A 27 -6.42 7.56 7.02
CA GLY A 27 -5.43 6.49 7.18
C GLY A 27 -6.13 5.21 7.61
N ALA A 28 -5.97 4.14 6.82
CA ALA A 28 -6.81 2.95 6.82
C ALA A 28 -7.33 2.60 8.22
N LEU A 29 -8.63 2.81 8.42
CA LEU A 29 -9.32 2.46 9.66
C LEU A 29 -9.22 0.95 9.87
N THR A 30 -9.17 0.52 11.13
CA THR A 30 -9.03 -0.90 11.47
C THR A 30 -10.22 -1.70 10.97
N LYS A 31 -10.05 -3.02 10.72
CA LYS A 31 -11.15 -3.90 10.27
C LYS A 31 -12.36 -3.92 11.23
N ASP A 32 -12.15 -3.58 12.49
CA ASP A 32 -13.20 -3.53 13.53
C ASP A 32 -13.83 -2.12 13.68
N TYR A 33 -13.59 -1.22 12.72
CA TYR A 33 -14.20 0.10 12.71
C TYR A 33 -15.70 0.00 12.36
N LYS A 34 -16.55 0.53 13.24
CA LYS A 34 -17.97 0.69 12.94
C LYS A 34 -18.18 1.91 12.05
N ASP A 35 -18.72 1.71 10.85
CA ASP A 35 -19.11 2.81 9.98
C ASP A 35 -20.57 3.28 10.27
N VAL A 36 -20.97 4.43 9.74
CA VAL A 36 -22.34 4.96 9.78
C VAL A 36 -23.35 3.89 9.35
N SER A 37 -22.99 3.08 8.35
CA SER A 37 -23.81 1.96 7.83
C SER A 37 -24.09 0.85 8.85
N GLU A 38 -23.31 0.74 9.93
CA GLU A 38 -23.56 -0.21 11.02
C GLU A 38 -24.61 0.27 12.02
N TYR A 39 -24.98 1.55 11.96
CA TYR A 39 -26.09 2.11 12.73
C TYR A 39 -27.36 2.08 11.88
N LYS A 40 -28.46 1.56 12.46
CA LYS A 40 -29.76 1.43 11.77
C LYS A 40 -30.28 2.74 11.19
N SER A 41 -29.89 3.87 11.78
CA SER A 41 -30.17 5.21 11.30
C SER A 41 -29.27 6.22 12.01
N LYS A 42 -29.21 7.46 11.48
CA LYS A 42 -28.59 8.61 12.16
C LYS A 42 -29.18 8.83 13.57
N HIS A 43 -30.47 8.61 13.74
CA HIS A 43 -31.12 8.76 15.05
C HIS A 43 -30.56 7.76 16.09
N GLU A 44 -30.33 6.51 15.68
CA GLU A 44 -29.73 5.51 16.57
C GLU A 44 -28.24 5.78 16.84
N LEU A 45 -27.50 6.31 15.85
CA LEU A 45 -26.13 6.79 16.05
C LEU A 45 -26.09 7.91 17.10
N GLU A 46 -26.94 8.94 16.96
CA GLU A 46 -27.03 10.05 17.91
C GLU A 46 -27.44 9.59 19.30
N LYS A 47 -28.36 8.63 19.39
CA LYS A 47 -28.79 8.03 20.66
C LYS A 47 -27.64 7.28 21.33
N ALA A 48 -26.87 6.49 20.59
CA ALA A 48 -25.68 5.81 21.10
C ALA A 48 -24.61 6.82 21.54
N ALA A 49 -24.37 7.88 20.75
CA ALA A 49 -23.43 8.94 21.09
C ALA A 49 -23.84 9.72 22.36
N LYS A 50 -25.16 9.97 22.54
CA LYS A 50 -25.72 10.54 23.79
C LYS A 50 -25.55 9.61 24.98
N ALA A 51 -25.54 8.31 24.76
CA ALA A 51 -25.25 7.29 25.76
C ALA A 51 -23.74 7.11 26.04
N ASN A 52 -22.88 7.98 25.49
CA ASN A 52 -21.42 7.91 25.60
C ASN A 52 -20.79 6.63 25.03
N ASP A 53 -21.41 6.04 24.00
CA ASP A 53 -20.73 5.02 23.19
C ASP A 53 -19.56 5.68 22.43
N ALA A 54 -18.34 5.23 22.71
CA ALA A 54 -17.13 5.86 22.21
C ALA A 54 -17.04 5.81 20.68
N GLU A 55 -17.40 4.69 20.05
CA GLU A 55 -17.36 4.53 18.60
C GLU A 55 -18.49 5.32 17.92
N ALA A 56 -19.68 5.40 18.52
CA ALA A 56 -20.75 6.27 18.00
C ALA A 56 -20.34 7.75 18.01
N ILE A 57 -19.67 8.20 19.08
CA ILE A 57 -19.13 9.57 19.13
C ILE A 57 -18.03 9.75 18.07
N PHE A 58 -17.17 8.75 17.85
CA PHE A 58 -16.14 8.79 16.81
C PHE A 58 -16.74 8.91 15.40
N VAL A 59 -17.75 8.11 15.10
CA VAL A 59 -18.45 8.13 13.81
C VAL A 59 -19.12 9.49 13.60
N LEU A 60 -19.82 10.00 14.61
CA LEU A 60 -20.41 11.34 14.56
C LEU A 60 -19.37 12.44 14.37
N ALA A 61 -18.20 12.33 15.02
CA ALA A 61 -17.07 13.25 14.80
C ALA A 61 -16.60 13.22 13.34
N SER A 62 -16.51 12.03 12.76
CA SER A 62 -16.11 11.83 11.36
C SER A 62 -17.13 12.45 10.39
N MET A 63 -18.43 12.33 10.66
CA MET A 63 -19.48 13.00 9.88
C MET A 63 -19.33 14.53 9.89
N TYR A 64 -19.03 15.14 11.05
CA TYR A 64 -18.76 16.58 11.13
C TYR A 64 -17.45 16.97 10.42
N ALA A 65 -16.45 16.09 10.40
CA ALA A 65 -15.18 16.33 9.72
C ALA A 65 -15.32 16.28 8.18
N THR A 66 -16.13 15.36 7.65
CA THR A 66 -16.37 15.21 6.20
C THR A 66 -17.49 16.10 5.66
N GLY A 67 -18.45 16.50 6.49
CA GLY A 67 -19.71 17.09 6.04
C GLY A 67 -20.69 16.05 5.49
N GLU A 68 -20.49 14.75 5.76
CA GLU A 68 -21.40 13.70 5.36
C GLU A 68 -22.62 13.66 6.28
N GLY A 69 -23.81 13.93 5.75
CA GLY A 69 -25.06 13.93 6.50
C GLY A 69 -25.19 15.04 7.57
N GLU A 70 -24.19 15.91 7.68
CA GLU A 70 -24.08 17.05 8.59
C GLU A 70 -23.39 18.23 7.90
N LYS A 71 -23.61 19.44 8.41
CA LYS A 71 -22.79 20.59 7.96
C LYS A 71 -21.36 20.39 8.47
N LEU A 72 -20.38 20.50 7.56
CA LEU A 72 -18.96 20.44 7.92
C LEU A 72 -18.65 21.42 9.06
N ASP A 73 -18.09 20.88 10.14
CA ASP A 73 -17.72 21.61 11.36
C ASP A 73 -16.50 20.95 12.00
N GLN A 74 -15.32 21.45 11.63
CA GLN A 74 -14.05 20.90 12.10
C GLN A 74 -13.82 21.10 13.61
N LYS A 75 -14.39 22.17 14.20
CA LYS A 75 -14.24 22.41 15.64
C LYS A 75 -15.06 21.40 16.42
N LYS A 76 -16.32 21.19 16.02
CA LYS A 76 -17.18 20.19 16.64
C LYS A 76 -16.65 18.77 16.44
N ALA A 77 -16.11 18.47 15.27
CA ALA A 77 -15.45 17.19 15.00
C ALA A 77 -14.29 16.96 15.99
N LEU A 78 -13.42 17.95 16.21
CA LEU A 78 -12.32 17.85 17.16
C LEU A 78 -12.81 17.60 18.59
N GLU A 79 -13.79 18.36 19.07
CA GLU A 79 -14.37 18.18 20.41
C GLU A 79 -14.93 16.76 20.60
N LEU A 80 -15.60 16.22 19.57
CA LEU A 80 -16.14 14.86 19.61
C LEU A 80 -15.04 13.79 19.52
N PHE A 81 -14.00 13.99 18.71
CA PHE A 81 -12.84 13.09 18.70
C PHE A 81 -12.15 13.06 20.08
N GLU A 82 -11.93 14.21 20.71
CA GLU A 82 -11.36 14.28 22.06
C GLU A 82 -12.24 13.55 23.09
N LYS A 83 -13.56 13.78 23.05
CA LYS A 83 -14.51 13.08 23.91
C LYS A 83 -14.49 11.57 23.68
N SER A 84 -14.48 11.12 22.43
CA SER A 84 -14.44 9.71 22.06
C SER A 84 -13.12 9.03 22.51
N ALA A 85 -11.99 9.72 22.35
CA ALA A 85 -10.70 9.24 22.81
C ALA A 85 -10.64 9.11 24.34
N GLN A 86 -11.22 10.06 25.08
CA GLN A 86 -11.34 9.97 26.55
C GLN A 86 -12.20 8.78 27.00
N LEU A 87 -13.21 8.43 26.22
CA LEU A 87 -14.05 7.24 26.43
C LEU A 87 -13.38 5.93 25.96
N GLY A 88 -12.17 6.01 25.40
CA GLY A 88 -11.33 4.86 25.09
C GLY A 88 -11.34 4.42 23.63
N SER A 89 -11.96 5.17 22.71
CA SER A 89 -11.89 4.85 21.28
C SER A 89 -10.46 4.99 20.77
N SER A 90 -9.90 3.87 20.32
CA SER A 90 -8.56 3.85 19.74
C SER A 90 -8.53 4.49 18.35
N ASN A 91 -9.66 4.50 17.63
CA ASN A 91 -9.84 5.18 16.35
C ASN A 91 -9.81 6.70 16.54
N ALA A 92 -10.47 7.21 17.58
CA ALA A 92 -10.39 8.62 17.93
C ALA A 92 -8.96 9.04 18.29
N MET A 93 -8.24 8.22 19.07
CA MET A 93 -6.83 8.46 19.37
C MET A 93 -5.97 8.49 18.10
N LEU A 94 -6.17 7.57 17.15
CA LEU A 94 -5.52 7.60 15.85
C LEU A 94 -5.82 8.90 15.09
N GLN A 95 -7.11 9.29 14.98
CA GLN A 95 -7.50 10.48 14.22
C GLN A 95 -6.96 11.76 14.85
N LEU A 96 -6.99 11.90 16.17
CA LEU A 96 -6.34 13.03 16.86
C LEU A 96 -4.84 13.08 16.54
N GLY A 97 -4.17 11.93 16.54
CA GLY A 97 -2.78 11.84 16.12
C GLY A 97 -2.55 12.36 14.70
N LEU A 98 -3.41 11.98 13.74
CA LEU A 98 -3.33 12.44 12.35
C LEU A 98 -3.65 13.94 12.21
N ILE A 99 -4.63 14.45 12.95
CA ILE A 99 -4.98 15.87 12.98
C ILE A 99 -3.78 16.71 13.42
N TYR A 100 -3.13 16.34 14.52
CA TYR A 100 -1.93 17.06 14.99
C TYR A 100 -0.72 16.85 14.06
N ARG A 101 -0.56 15.67 13.46
CA ARG A 101 0.53 15.38 12.51
C ARG A 101 0.48 16.28 11.28
N ASN A 102 -0.71 16.47 10.73
CA ASN A 102 -0.89 17.21 9.49
C ASN A 102 -1.06 18.71 9.78
N GLY A 103 -1.79 19.04 10.84
CA GLY A 103 -2.30 20.39 11.08
C GLY A 103 -3.31 20.84 10.00
N ASN A 104 -3.93 21.98 10.24
CA ASN A 104 -4.75 22.74 9.31
C ASN A 104 -4.87 24.20 9.80
N ASP A 105 -5.74 24.99 9.18
CA ASP A 105 -5.95 26.40 9.56
C ASP A 105 -6.40 26.60 11.02
N LEU A 106 -7.08 25.61 11.60
CA LEU A 106 -7.55 25.63 13.00
C LEU A 106 -6.52 25.06 13.98
N ILE A 107 -5.79 24.04 13.57
CA ILE A 107 -4.88 23.28 14.43
C ILE A 107 -3.48 23.32 13.84
N LYS A 108 -2.56 23.99 14.54
CA LYS A 108 -1.15 23.98 14.16
C LYS A 108 -0.61 22.56 14.21
N LYS A 109 0.16 22.20 13.19
CA LYS A 109 0.92 20.95 13.15
C LYS A 109 1.79 20.83 14.42
N ASP A 110 1.72 19.68 15.07
CA ASP A 110 2.46 19.35 16.30
C ASP A 110 2.76 17.84 16.34
N ASP A 111 3.97 17.50 15.89
CA ASP A 111 4.41 16.11 15.81
C ASP A 111 4.56 15.44 17.19
N LEU A 112 4.80 16.20 18.26
CA LEU A 112 4.91 15.68 19.62
C LEU A 112 3.54 15.33 20.19
N LYS A 113 2.51 16.17 19.96
CA LYS A 113 1.13 15.81 20.30
C LYS A 113 0.63 14.63 19.48
N ALA A 114 0.96 14.60 18.19
CA ALA A 114 0.63 13.47 17.33
C ALA A 114 1.19 12.15 17.90
N LEU A 115 2.47 12.15 18.26
CA LEU A 115 3.15 11.02 18.88
C LEU A 115 2.41 10.53 20.14
N LYS A 116 2.05 11.43 21.05
CA LYS A 116 1.33 11.08 22.30
C LYS A 116 -0.03 10.43 22.04
N TRP A 117 -0.74 10.85 21.00
CA TRP A 117 -2.00 10.23 20.61
C TRP A 117 -1.82 8.86 19.97
N PHE A 118 -0.83 8.72 19.08
CA PHE A 118 -0.46 7.41 18.53
C PHE A 118 -0.02 6.43 19.63
N GLU A 119 0.71 6.88 20.65
CA GLU A 119 1.08 6.06 21.80
C GLU A 119 -0.13 5.55 22.57
N GLN A 120 -1.15 6.38 22.77
CA GLN A 120 -2.39 5.98 23.42
C GLN A 120 -3.18 4.98 22.59
N GLY A 121 -3.36 5.25 21.29
CA GLY A 121 -4.03 4.32 20.38
C GLY A 121 -3.30 2.98 20.27
N ALA A 122 -1.97 3.00 20.25
CA ALA A 122 -1.13 1.81 20.21
C ALA A 122 -1.25 0.97 21.49
N LYS A 123 -1.30 1.60 22.67
CA LYS A 123 -1.57 0.89 23.95
C LYS A 123 -2.92 0.19 23.96
N LYS A 124 -3.88 0.65 23.16
CA LYS A 124 -5.19 0.03 22.95
C LYS A 124 -5.18 -1.02 21.83
N GLY A 125 -4.03 -1.30 21.22
CA GLY A 125 -3.88 -2.31 20.18
C GLY A 125 -4.29 -1.85 18.78
N ASN A 126 -4.49 -0.55 18.54
CA ASN A 126 -4.88 -0.06 17.21
C ASN A 126 -3.71 -0.22 16.22
N PRO A 127 -3.80 -1.10 15.19
CA PRO A 127 -2.70 -1.36 14.29
C PRO A 127 -2.24 -0.14 13.49
N SER A 128 -3.15 0.78 13.16
CA SER A 128 -2.82 2.01 12.43
C SER A 128 -2.14 3.04 13.34
N ALA A 129 -2.47 3.10 14.63
CA ALA A 129 -1.73 3.92 15.59
C ALA A 129 -0.32 3.35 15.84
N ILE A 130 -0.20 2.02 15.98
CA ILE A 130 1.11 1.32 16.08
C ILE A 130 1.95 1.60 14.83
N HIS A 131 1.36 1.52 13.63
CA HIS A 131 2.03 1.89 12.38
C HIS A 131 2.56 3.33 12.42
N ASN A 132 1.75 4.28 12.87
CA ASN A 132 2.14 5.68 12.94
C ASN A 132 3.23 5.95 14.00
N LEU A 133 3.35 5.14 15.06
CA LEU A 133 4.55 5.13 15.91
C LEU A 133 5.78 4.67 15.13
N GLY A 134 5.65 3.63 14.32
CA GLY A 134 6.69 3.19 13.39
C GLY A 134 7.16 4.33 12.49
N VAL A 135 6.23 5.05 11.86
CA VAL A 135 6.53 6.23 11.03
C VAL A 135 7.22 7.33 11.83
N SER A 136 6.77 7.60 13.06
CA SER A 136 7.37 8.62 13.94
C SER A 136 8.83 8.34 14.21
N TYR A 137 9.15 7.10 14.60
CA TYR A 137 10.54 6.67 14.84
C TYR A 137 11.35 6.58 13.55
N TYR A 138 10.75 6.20 12.42
CA TYR A 138 11.47 6.08 11.15
C TYR A 138 11.91 7.44 10.59
N LYS A 139 11.08 8.48 10.78
CA LYS A 139 11.29 9.83 10.23
C LYS A 139 11.72 10.86 11.27
N GLY A 140 11.87 10.47 12.54
CA GLY A 140 12.19 11.38 13.64
C GLY A 140 11.11 12.45 13.92
N LEU A 141 9.83 12.09 13.79
CA LEU A 141 8.73 13.07 13.89
C LEU A 141 8.21 13.17 15.34
N GLY A 142 8.59 14.24 16.03
CA GLY A 142 8.24 14.47 17.44
C GLY A 142 9.07 13.63 18.41
N ILE A 143 10.04 12.87 17.90
CA ILE A 143 10.96 12.01 18.64
C ILE A 143 12.26 11.86 17.83
N THR A 144 13.37 11.50 18.46
CA THR A 144 14.61 11.17 17.75
C THR A 144 14.40 9.95 16.84
N GLU A 145 14.95 10.01 15.63
CA GLU A 145 14.92 8.89 14.69
C GLU A 145 15.57 7.64 15.29
N ASP A 146 14.89 6.50 15.16
CA ASP A 146 15.36 5.17 15.56
C ASP A 146 14.72 4.12 14.64
N LYS A 147 15.42 3.77 13.56
CA LYS A 147 14.94 2.79 12.58
C LYS A 147 14.74 1.40 13.18
N ALA A 148 15.47 1.03 14.23
CA ALA A 148 15.30 -0.26 14.88
C ALA A 148 14.02 -0.33 15.72
N LYS A 149 13.67 0.75 16.42
CA LYS A 149 12.34 0.89 17.04
C LYS A 149 11.23 0.97 16.00
N ALA A 150 11.45 1.71 14.91
CA ALA A 150 10.48 1.78 13.82
C ALA A 150 10.13 0.38 13.28
N PHE A 151 11.15 -0.44 13.00
CA PHE A 151 10.98 -1.82 12.57
C PHE A 151 10.14 -2.65 13.56
N LYS A 152 10.36 -2.49 14.87
CA LYS A 152 9.56 -3.18 15.90
C LYS A 152 8.09 -2.79 15.83
N TYR A 153 7.78 -1.49 15.76
CA TYR A 153 6.39 -1.03 15.67
C TYR A 153 5.73 -1.44 14.35
N PHE A 154 6.42 -1.32 13.21
CA PHE A 154 5.89 -1.82 11.95
C PHE A 154 5.63 -3.32 12.01
N SER A 155 6.53 -4.11 12.60
CA SER A 155 6.33 -5.56 12.79
C SER A 155 5.09 -5.88 13.62
N GLN A 156 4.90 -5.19 14.76
CA GLN A 156 3.69 -5.35 15.58
C GLN A 156 2.40 -5.02 14.82
N SER A 157 2.39 -3.92 14.06
CA SER A 157 1.24 -3.54 13.24
C SER A 157 0.99 -4.54 12.10
N ALA A 158 2.06 -5.07 11.50
CA ALA A 158 2.01 -6.09 10.45
C ALA A 158 1.46 -7.43 10.95
N GLU A 159 1.82 -7.82 12.17
CA GLU A 159 1.30 -9.01 12.88
C GLU A 159 -0.20 -8.90 13.14
N LEU A 160 -0.70 -7.69 13.40
CA LEU A 160 -2.14 -7.37 13.48
C LEU A 160 -2.83 -7.29 12.12
N GLY A 161 -2.11 -7.57 11.02
CA GLY A 161 -2.68 -7.70 9.69
C GLY A 161 -2.66 -6.44 8.84
N LEU A 162 -2.14 -5.31 9.33
CA LEU A 162 -2.15 -4.06 8.55
C LEU A 162 -1.26 -4.19 7.31
N LEU A 163 -1.90 -4.15 6.14
CA LEU A 163 -1.23 -4.38 4.86
C LEU A 163 -0.03 -3.46 4.64
N GLN A 164 -0.17 -2.15 4.91
CA GLN A 164 0.90 -1.17 4.74
C GLN A 164 2.12 -1.53 5.60
N SER A 165 1.90 -1.98 6.82
CA SER A 165 2.99 -2.43 7.70
C SER A 165 3.64 -3.71 7.21
N GLN A 166 2.89 -4.66 6.66
CA GLN A 166 3.45 -5.89 6.07
C GLN A 166 4.39 -5.57 4.89
N VAL A 167 3.98 -4.66 4.01
CA VAL A 167 4.81 -4.18 2.88
C VAL A 167 6.08 -3.50 3.39
N ILE A 168 5.97 -2.61 4.38
CA ILE A 168 7.13 -1.93 4.97
C ILE A 168 8.09 -2.94 5.61
N VAL A 169 7.59 -3.86 6.44
CA VAL A 169 8.43 -4.87 7.11
C VAL A 169 9.18 -5.72 6.09
N ALA A 170 8.52 -6.13 5.01
CA ALA A 170 9.17 -6.84 3.92
C ALA A 170 10.32 -6.01 3.30
N GLY A 171 10.08 -4.73 3.00
CA GLY A 171 11.10 -3.82 2.47
C GLY A 171 12.27 -3.60 3.42
N LEU A 172 12.01 -3.38 4.72
CA LEU A 172 13.05 -3.17 5.72
C LEU A 172 13.94 -4.40 5.89
N LEU A 173 13.36 -5.61 5.89
CA LEU A 173 14.13 -6.87 5.94
C LEU A 173 14.92 -7.14 4.65
N TYR A 174 14.40 -6.72 3.50
CA TYR A 174 15.12 -6.85 2.23
C TYR A 174 16.32 -5.89 2.17
N ASN A 175 16.12 -4.63 2.56
CA ASN A 175 17.13 -3.57 2.49
C ASN A 175 18.10 -3.56 3.68
N GLY A 176 17.71 -4.15 4.82
CA GLY A 176 18.50 -4.11 6.05
C GLY A 176 18.44 -2.77 6.78
N GLU A 177 17.30 -2.09 6.70
CA GLU A 177 17.12 -0.75 7.28
C GLU A 177 16.54 -0.84 8.70
N GLY A 178 17.36 -0.54 9.71
CA GLY A 178 16.96 -0.70 11.12
C GLY A 178 16.88 -2.16 11.59
N VAL A 179 17.17 -3.12 10.71
CA VAL A 179 17.16 -4.56 10.98
C VAL A 179 18.22 -5.25 10.11
N THR A 180 18.75 -6.38 10.53
CA THR A 180 19.63 -7.19 9.68
C THR A 180 18.86 -7.71 8.46
N LYS A 181 19.52 -7.72 7.28
CA LYS A 181 18.93 -8.28 6.06
C LYS A 181 18.52 -9.73 6.26
N ASP A 182 17.29 -10.05 5.85
CA ASP A 182 16.75 -11.40 5.87
C ASP A 182 15.74 -11.54 4.72
N HIS A 183 16.23 -11.97 3.56
CA HIS A 183 15.42 -12.10 2.36
C HIS A 183 14.32 -13.16 2.51
N LYS A 184 14.53 -14.18 3.36
CA LYS A 184 13.52 -15.21 3.61
C LYS A 184 12.34 -14.63 4.38
N LYS A 185 12.59 -13.90 5.46
CA LYS A 185 11.50 -13.22 6.19
C LYS A 185 10.88 -12.10 5.36
N ALA A 186 11.66 -11.39 4.55
CA ALA A 186 11.13 -10.40 3.63
C ALA A 186 10.12 -11.03 2.66
N PHE A 187 10.45 -12.19 2.08
CA PHE A 187 9.56 -12.97 1.24
C PHE A 187 8.29 -13.40 1.99
N GLU A 188 8.41 -13.91 3.21
CA GLU A 188 7.26 -14.33 4.03
C GLU A 188 6.28 -13.16 4.30
N TRP A 189 6.79 -11.96 4.60
CA TRP A 189 5.96 -10.76 4.80
C TRP A 189 5.34 -10.23 3.50
N ALA A 190 6.12 -10.18 2.42
CA ALA A 190 5.61 -9.81 1.10
C ALA A 190 4.52 -10.78 0.62
N LEU A 191 4.64 -12.07 0.95
CA LEU A 191 3.66 -13.08 0.60
C LEU A 191 2.33 -12.85 1.35
N LYS A 192 2.39 -12.45 2.62
CA LYS A 192 1.18 -12.05 3.38
C LYS A 192 0.50 -10.85 2.70
N ALA A 193 1.25 -9.81 2.35
CA ALA A 193 0.72 -8.64 1.64
C ALA A 193 0.09 -9.01 0.28
N ALA A 194 0.79 -9.83 -0.52
CA ALA A 194 0.32 -10.31 -1.81
C ALA A 194 -0.98 -11.14 -1.72
N ASN A 195 -1.14 -11.90 -0.63
CA ASN A 195 -2.34 -12.66 -0.33
C ASN A 195 -3.52 -11.76 0.09
N GLN A 196 -3.26 -10.60 0.68
CA GLN A 196 -4.27 -9.58 0.97
C GLN A 196 -4.67 -8.74 -0.26
N GLY A 197 -4.06 -9.00 -1.43
CA GLY A 197 -4.43 -8.33 -2.67
C GLY A 197 -3.45 -7.24 -3.12
N ASP A 198 -2.38 -6.99 -2.38
CA ASP A 198 -1.39 -5.97 -2.78
C ASP A 198 -0.72 -6.33 -4.10
N VAL A 199 -0.97 -5.50 -5.10
CA VAL A 199 -0.65 -5.77 -6.51
C VAL A 199 0.86 -5.73 -6.76
N GLU A 200 1.57 -4.82 -6.09
CA GLU A 200 3.02 -4.73 -6.17
C GLU A 200 3.69 -5.95 -5.50
N SER A 201 3.21 -6.35 -4.33
CA SER A 201 3.70 -7.56 -3.64
C SER A 201 3.43 -8.81 -4.46
N GLN A 202 2.29 -8.93 -5.15
CA GLN A 202 2.03 -10.06 -6.07
C GLN A 202 3.08 -10.14 -7.17
N ASN A 203 3.43 -9.00 -7.79
CA ASN A 203 4.51 -8.95 -8.77
C ASN A 203 5.87 -9.31 -8.15
N ASN A 204 6.18 -8.78 -6.96
CA ASN A 204 7.44 -9.03 -6.27
C ASN A 204 7.60 -10.50 -5.84
N ILE A 205 6.51 -11.18 -5.47
CA ILE A 205 6.52 -12.62 -5.21
C ILE A 205 6.79 -13.40 -6.51
N GLY A 206 6.23 -12.97 -7.63
CA GLY A 206 6.59 -13.51 -8.94
C GLY A 206 8.08 -13.39 -9.24
N LEU A 207 8.67 -12.21 -9.00
CA LEU A 207 10.11 -11.97 -9.15
C LEU A 207 10.96 -12.79 -8.18
N ALA A 208 10.50 -12.98 -6.94
CA ALA A 208 11.22 -13.77 -5.94
C ALA A 208 11.32 -15.23 -6.35
N TYR A 209 10.23 -15.83 -6.85
CA TYR A 209 10.27 -17.17 -7.44
C TYR A 209 11.10 -17.24 -8.72
N GLU A 210 11.17 -16.18 -9.51
CA GLU A 210 12.01 -16.16 -10.71
C GLU A 210 13.52 -16.14 -10.38
N ASN A 211 13.88 -15.33 -9.40
CA ASN A 211 15.28 -15.05 -9.06
C ASN A 211 15.83 -15.92 -7.93
N GLY A 212 14.96 -16.58 -7.17
CA GLY A 212 15.35 -17.36 -5.99
C GLY A 212 15.64 -16.47 -4.78
N ASP A 213 14.97 -15.31 -4.68
CA ASP A 213 15.22 -14.32 -3.64
C ASP A 213 14.39 -14.63 -2.40
N GLY A 214 15.04 -15.23 -1.39
CA GLY A 214 14.36 -15.64 -0.14
C GLY A 214 13.50 -16.89 -0.26
N VAL A 215 13.39 -17.46 -1.46
CA VAL A 215 12.65 -18.69 -1.80
C VAL A 215 13.41 -19.47 -2.88
N ALA A 216 13.15 -20.77 -3.02
CA ALA A 216 13.71 -21.53 -4.14
C ALA A 216 13.14 -21.03 -5.48
N LYS A 217 13.98 -21.05 -6.53
CA LYS A 217 13.54 -20.70 -7.88
C LYS A 217 12.43 -21.63 -8.36
N ASP A 218 11.34 -21.06 -8.84
CA ASP A 218 10.23 -21.79 -9.44
C ASP A 218 9.56 -20.91 -10.52
N PRO A 219 9.95 -21.06 -11.80
CA PRO A 219 9.41 -20.23 -12.87
C PRO A 219 7.92 -20.49 -13.14
N VAL A 220 7.37 -21.66 -12.73
CA VAL A 220 5.94 -21.97 -12.87
C VAL A 220 5.14 -21.20 -11.82
N LEU A 221 5.61 -21.16 -10.57
CA LEU A 221 5.01 -20.31 -9.53
C LEU A 221 5.18 -18.83 -9.84
N ALA A 222 6.34 -18.41 -10.34
CA ALA A 222 6.57 -17.04 -10.78
C ALA A 222 5.49 -16.58 -11.78
N LYS A 223 5.24 -17.41 -12.81
CA LYS A 223 4.19 -17.16 -13.81
C LYS A 223 2.80 -17.05 -13.18
N LYS A 224 2.43 -17.94 -12.25
CA LYS A 224 1.13 -17.86 -11.55
C LYS A 224 0.95 -16.55 -10.78
N TRP A 225 2.02 -16.06 -10.13
CA TRP A 225 1.99 -14.80 -9.41
C TRP A 225 1.94 -13.59 -10.35
N PHE A 226 2.66 -13.61 -11.47
CA PHE A 226 2.55 -12.59 -12.50
C PHE A 226 1.15 -12.54 -13.12
N GLU A 227 0.49 -13.68 -13.34
CA GLU A 227 -0.92 -13.74 -13.76
C GLU A 227 -1.85 -13.09 -12.74
N LYS A 228 -1.67 -13.40 -11.44
CA LYS A 228 -2.47 -12.76 -10.39
C LYS A 228 -2.28 -11.24 -10.38
N ALA A 229 -1.03 -10.78 -10.45
CA ALA A 229 -0.70 -9.36 -10.52
C ALA A 229 -1.29 -8.69 -11.76
N ALA A 230 -1.14 -9.31 -12.94
CA ALA A 230 -1.64 -8.78 -14.21
C ALA A 230 -3.17 -8.67 -14.23
N ASN A 231 -3.87 -9.66 -13.68
CA ASN A 231 -5.33 -9.67 -13.58
C ASN A 231 -5.84 -8.59 -12.59
N ASN A 232 -5.04 -8.25 -11.58
CA ASN A 232 -5.32 -7.15 -10.66
C ASN A 232 -4.78 -5.80 -11.13
N GLY A 233 -4.45 -5.65 -12.43
CA GLY A 233 -4.09 -4.38 -13.04
C GLY A 233 -2.61 -3.99 -12.94
N SER A 234 -1.72 -4.89 -12.49
CA SER A 234 -0.28 -4.61 -12.46
C SER A 234 0.30 -4.47 -13.87
N VAL A 235 0.74 -3.28 -14.25
CA VAL A 235 1.48 -3.04 -15.50
C VAL A 235 2.80 -3.85 -15.53
N LEU A 236 3.49 -3.93 -14.39
CA LEU A 236 4.71 -4.74 -14.27
C LEU A 236 4.39 -6.24 -14.32
N GLY A 237 3.30 -6.68 -13.69
CA GLY A 237 2.84 -8.07 -13.77
C GLY A 237 2.46 -8.47 -15.20
N GLN A 238 1.79 -7.60 -15.94
CA GLN A 238 1.49 -7.79 -17.37
C GLN A 238 2.78 -7.93 -18.19
N TYR A 239 3.75 -7.02 -18.01
CA TYR A 239 5.03 -7.10 -18.70
C TYR A 239 5.81 -8.38 -18.35
N ASN A 240 5.91 -8.72 -17.07
CA ASN A 240 6.62 -9.92 -16.63
C ASN A 240 5.95 -11.21 -17.15
N LEU A 241 4.62 -11.24 -17.19
CA LEU A 241 3.88 -12.34 -17.81
C LEU A 241 4.10 -12.41 -19.33
N ALA A 242 4.21 -11.26 -20.01
CA ALA A 242 4.56 -11.21 -21.42
C ALA A 242 5.96 -11.79 -21.68
N LEU A 243 6.93 -11.51 -20.81
CA LEU A 243 8.26 -12.13 -20.87
C LEU A 243 8.19 -13.64 -20.64
N LYS A 244 7.35 -14.12 -19.71
CA LYS A 244 7.18 -15.57 -19.49
C LYS A 244 6.74 -16.31 -20.76
N TYR A 245 5.75 -15.77 -21.46
CA TYR A 245 5.29 -16.34 -22.72
C TYR A 245 6.28 -16.11 -23.88
N PHE A 246 7.08 -15.05 -23.84
CA PHE A 246 8.11 -14.80 -24.85
C PHE A 246 9.27 -15.79 -24.73
N ASP A 247 9.79 -16.01 -23.52
CA ASP A 247 10.95 -16.87 -23.29
C ASP A 247 10.59 -18.35 -23.17
N GLY A 248 9.33 -18.68 -22.88
CA GLY A 248 8.90 -20.04 -22.56
C GLY A 248 9.43 -20.54 -21.20
N ASN A 249 9.74 -19.62 -20.28
CA ASN A 249 10.28 -19.98 -18.96
C ASN A 249 9.18 -20.23 -17.93
N GLY A 250 8.92 -21.50 -17.60
CA GLY A 250 7.85 -21.90 -16.67
C GLY A 250 6.46 -21.94 -17.31
N VAL A 251 6.39 -21.78 -18.63
CA VAL A 251 5.20 -21.94 -19.46
C VAL A 251 5.64 -22.24 -20.89
N GLU A 252 4.83 -22.92 -21.69
CA GLU A 252 5.11 -23.07 -23.12
C GLU A 252 5.23 -21.70 -23.81
N GLN A 253 6.23 -21.53 -24.68
CA GLN A 253 6.43 -20.29 -25.43
C GLN A 253 5.19 -19.99 -26.29
N ASN A 254 4.71 -18.75 -26.20
CA ASN A 254 3.53 -18.31 -26.92
C ASN A 254 3.62 -16.82 -27.27
N PHE A 255 4.08 -16.51 -28.48
CA PHE A 255 4.22 -15.13 -28.94
C PHE A 255 2.89 -14.38 -28.98
N SER A 256 1.76 -15.04 -29.30
CA SER A 256 0.46 -14.36 -29.32
C SER A 256 0.06 -13.86 -27.93
N LYS A 257 0.23 -14.70 -26.90
CA LYS A 257 -0.03 -14.29 -25.50
C LYS A 257 0.99 -13.27 -25.00
N SER A 258 2.26 -13.41 -25.37
CA SER A 258 3.29 -12.43 -25.04
C SER A 258 2.92 -11.05 -25.59
N ILE A 259 2.56 -10.96 -26.87
CA ILE A 259 2.08 -9.72 -27.50
C ILE A 259 0.84 -9.19 -26.76
N GLU A 260 -0.17 -10.01 -26.47
CA GLU A 260 -1.40 -9.58 -25.79
C GLU A 260 -1.10 -8.87 -24.45
N TYR A 261 -0.25 -9.46 -23.60
CA TYR A 261 0.09 -8.86 -22.31
C TYR A 261 1.08 -7.68 -22.46
N ALA A 262 2.00 -7.73 -23.43
CA ALA A 262 2.91 -6.63 -23.70
C ALA A 262 2.16 -5.40 -24.23
N GLU A 263 1.15 -5.56 -25.09
CA GLU A 263 0.30 -4.46 -25.56
C GLU A 263 -0.48 -3.81 -24.42
N LYS A 264 -1.03 -4.60 -23.48
CA LYS A 264 -1.68 -4.07 -22.26
C LYS A 264 -0.72 -3.17 -21.45
N ALA A 265 0.49 -3.66 -21.18
CA ALA A 265 1.49 -2.89 -20.45
C ALA A 265 2.01 -1.67 -21.25
N ALA A 266 2.19 -1.80 -22.56
CA ALA A 266 2.64 -0.75 -23.45
C ALA A 266 1.61 0.39 -23.58
N ASN A 267 0.31 0.06 -23.61
CA ASN A 267 -0.77 1.06 -23.58
C ASN A 267 -0.79 1.86 -22.28
N ALA A 268 -0.28 1.29 -21.18
CA ALA A 268 0.02 1.99 -19.94
C ALA A 268 1.41 2.65 -19.92
N GLN A 269 2.01 2.88 -21.10
CA GLN A 269 3.30 3.54 -21.31
C GLN A 269 4.51 2.80 -20.70
N ASN A 270 4.42 1.48 -20.48
CA ASN A 270 5.57 0.70 -20.06
C ASN A 270 6.59 0.56 -21.19
N LYS A 271 7.71 1.30 -21.10
CA LYS A 271 8.76 1.30 -22.12
C LYS A 271 9.39 -0.07 -22.37
N ALA A 272 9.53 -0.89 -21.34
CA ALA A 272 10.10 -2.23 -21.49
C ALA A 272 9.17 -3.17 -22.27
N ALA A 273 7.86 -3.04 -22.09
CA ALA A 273 6.86 -3.75 -22.87
C ALA A 273 6.81 -3.25 -24.33
N ILE A 274 6.92 -1.94 -24.55
CA ILE A 274 7.04 -1.38 -25.91
C ILE A 274 8.28 -1.94 -26.60
N GLN A 275 9.43 -1.96 -25.91
CA GLN A 275 10.66 -2.54 -26.46
C GLN A 275 10.50 -4.04 -26.77
N LEU A 276 9.84 -4.81 -25.90
CA LEU A 276 9.56 -6.22 -26.16
C LEU A 276 8.71 -6.41 -27.43
N LEU A 277 7.72 -5.55 -27.66
CA LEU A 277 6.93 -5.58 -28.90
C LEU A 277 7.79 -5.27 -30.13
N VAL A 278 8.67 -4.28 -30.04
CA VAL A 278 9.65 -3.97 -31.10
C VAL A 278 10.53 -5.19 -31.38
N ASP A 279 11.06 -5.85 -30.34
CA ASP A 279 11.94 -7.01 -30.49
C ASP A 279 11.22 -8.20 -31.13
N ILE A 280 9.96 -8.45 -30.76
CA ILE A 280 9.13 -9.52 -31.35
C ILE A 280 8.84 -9.25 -32.82
N TYR A 281 8.48 -8.02 -33.18
CA TYR A 281 8.02 -7.65 -34.53
C TYR A 281 9.18 -7.36 -35.50
N SER A 282 10.36 -6.94 -35.01
CA SER A 282 11.51 -6.63 -35.87
C SER A 282 12.40 -7.83 -36.18
N ASN A 283 12.28 -8.91 -35.42
CA ASN A 283 13.08 -10.12 -35.62
C ASN A 283 12.53 -10.96 -36.79
N ASP A 284 13.27 -11.04 -37.90
CA ASP A 284 12.89 -11.78 -39.11
C ASP A 284 12.75 -13.30 -38.90
N ARG A 285 13.28 -13.83 -37.80
CA ARG A 285 13.11 -15.23 -37.38
C ARG A 285 11.89 -15.45 -36.48
N SER A 286 11.25 -14.39 -36.02
CA SER A 286 10.04 -14.48 -35.19
C SER A 286 8.86 -14.94 -36.07
N PRO A 287 8.00 -15.86 -35.60
CA PRO A 287 6.76 -16.20 -36.30
C PRO A 287 5.76 -15.04 -36.33
N LYS A 288 6.06 -13.95 -35.62
CA LYS A 288 5.27 -12.71 -35.60
C LYS A 288 5.98 -11.54 -36.29
N TYR A 289 7.04 -11.77 -37.06
CA TYR A 289 7.75 -10.71 -37.79
C TYR A 289 6.77 -9.78 -38.55
N ASN A 290 6.87 -8.48 -38.27
CA ASN A 290 6.08 -7.44 -38.92
C ASN A 290 6.81 -6.08 -38.76
N PRO A 291 7.59 -5.63 -39.76
CA PRO A 291 8.41 -4.42 -39.64
C PRO A 291 7.57 -3.13 -39.51
N GLU A 292 6.35 -3.09 -40.05
CA GLU A 292 5.45 -1.94 -39.90
C GLU A 292 5.00 -1.78 -38.43
N LYS A 293 4.59 -2.88 -37.79
CA LYS A 293 4.24 -2.88 -36.36
C LYS A 293 5.46 -2.59 -35.48
N ALA A 294 6.64 -3.09 -35.85
CA ALA A 294 7.87 -2.75 -35.14
C ALA A 294 8.13 -1.23 -35.17
N ASN A 295 7.99 -0.59 -36.34
CA ASN A 295 8.14 0.86 -36.48
C ASN A 295 7.04 1.63 -35.72
N TYR A 296 5.80 1.15 -35.73
CA TYR A 296 4.72 1.72 -34.92
C TYR A 296 5.08 1.72 -33.43
N TRP A 297 5.47 0.59 -32.85
CA TRP A 297 5.84 0.52 -31.44
C TRP A 297 7.12 1.31 -31.13
N LYS A 298 8.09 1.32 -32.03
CA LYS A 298 9.30 2.14 -31.89
C LYS A 298 8.98 3.64 -31.83
N SER A 299 7.94 4.10 -32.52
CA SER A 299 7.48 5.50 -32.45
C SER A 299 6.88 5.90 -31.08
N LYS A 300 6.63 4.94 -30.19
CA LYS A 300 6.02 5.13 -28.86
C LYS A 300 7.04 5.11 -27.71
N LEU A 301 8.33 4.85 -27.97
CA LEU A 301 9.42 4.82 -26.97
C LEU A 301 9.91 6.23 -26.57
#